data_AF-A0A2N6G0B3-F1
#
_entry.id   AF-A0A2N6G0B3-F1
#
_cell.length_a   1.000
_cell.length_b   1.000
_cell.length_c   1.000
_cell.angle_alpha   90.00
_cell.angle_beta   90.00
_cell.angle_gamma   90.00
#
_symmetry.space_group_name_H-M   'P 1'
#
loop_
_entity.id
_entity.type
_entity.pdbx_description
1 polymer ?
#
loop_
_entity_poly.entity_id
_entity_poly.type
_entity_poly.pdbx_seq_one_letter_code
_entity_poly.pdbx_strand_id
1 'polypeptide(L)'
;MTELSIILFIIVSIALFILVFKQLGNNKKAKRPTVNTKQDIVDSYEKLILDVIENNKEDKEALLEKKTQVLKVISKDLHNNIYFDDDEAKYIVSKLAQL
;
A
#
# COMPACT_ATOMS: atom_id res chain seq x y z
N MET A 1 -42.32 -4.75 27.44
CA MET A 1 -41.73 -5.25 26.18
C MET A 1 -41.19 -4.13 25.30
N THR A 2 -41.90 -3.00 25.16
CA THR A 2 -41.48 -1.86 24.32
C THR A 2 -40.26 -1.10 24.86
N GLU A 3 -40.19 -0.85 26.17
CA GLU A 3 -39.10 -0.08 26.78
C GLU A 3 -37.74 -0.78 26.66
N LEU A 4 -37.72 -2.10 26.82
CA LEU A 4 -36.51 -2.91 26.70
C LEU A 4 -36.01 -2.95 25.25
N SER A 5 -36.93 -2.99 24.28
CA SER A 5 -36.60 -2.88 22.85
C SER A 5 -36.05 -1.50 22.48
N ILE A 6 -36.55 -0.42 23.09
CA ILE A 6 -36.04 0.95 22.87
C ILE A 6 -34.62 1.09 23.40
N ILE A 7 -34.35 0.58 24.61
CA ILE A 7 -33.01 0.60 25.20
C ILE A 7 -32.02 -0.21 24.35
N LEU A 8 -32.43 -1.40 23.88
CA LEU A 8 -31.60 -2.23 23.00
C LEU A 8 -31.28 -1.51 21.68
N PHE A 9 -32.27 -0.83 21.09
CA PHE A 9 -32.09 -0.08 19.85
C PHE A 9 -31.10 1.09 20.00
N ILE A 10 -31.12 1.78 21.15
CA ILE A 10 -30.18 2.86 21.46
C ILE A 10 -28.75 2.32 21.56
N ILE A 11 -28.55 1.20 22.27
CA ILE A 11 -27.23 0.58 22.44
C ILE A 11 -26.65 0.14 21.09
N VAL A 12 -27.45 -0.50 20.25
CA VAL A 12 -27.04 -0.95 18.91
C VAL A 12 -26.70 0.26 18.03
N SER A 13 -27.49 1.33 18.10
CA SER A 13 -27.25 2.56 17.34
C SER A 13 -25.94 3.25 17.76
N ILE A 14 -25.62 3.29 19.05
CA ILE A 14 -24.34 3.84 19.56
C ILE A 14 -23.16 2.99 19.11
N ALA A 15 -23.28 1.66 19.15
CA ALA A 15 -22.23 0.75 18.69
C ALA A 15 -21.95 0.92 17.20
N LEU A 16 -23.00 1.04 16.37
CA LEU A 16 -22.88 1.34 14.94
C LEU A 16 -22.26 2.70 14.69
N PHE A 17 -22.66 3.72 15.45
CA PHE A 17 -22.10 5.06 15.35
C PHE A 17 -20.59 5.08 15.64
N ILE A 18 -20.14 4.38 16.70
CA ILE A 18 -18.71 4.25 17.04
C ILE A 18 -17.95 3.51 15.94
N LEU A 19 -18.52 2.43 15.38
CA LEU A 19 -17.90 1.69 14.28
C LEU A 19 -17.73 2.54 13.03
N VAL A 20 -18.78 3.27 12.63
CA VAL A 20 -18.75 4.17 11.47
C VAL A 20 -17.75 5.31 11.70
N PHE A 21 -17.74 5.93 12.89
CA PHE A 21 -16.77 6.99 13.23
C PHE A 21 -15.32 6.49 13.26
N LYS A 22 -15.07 5.27 13.75
CA LYS A 22 -13.74 4.66 13.74
C LYS A 22 -13.28 4.35 12.31
N GLN A 23 -14.18 3.87 11.44
CA GLN A 23 -13.87 3.63 10.04
C GLN A 23 -13.65 4.94 9.26
N LEU A 24 -14.41 5.99 9.58
CA LEU A 24 -14.29 7.31 8.94
C LEU A 24 -13.06 8.09 9.44
N GLY A 25 -12.67 7.95 10.71
CA GLY A 25 -11.46 8.55 11.29
C GLY A 25 -10.16 7.89 10.84
N ASN A 26 -10.22 6.65 10.33
CA ASN A 26 -9.08 5.97 9.70
C ASN A 26 -8.83 6.42 8.26
N ASN A 27 -9.71 7.23 7.67
CA ASN A 27 -9.30 8.15 6.61
C ASN A 27 -8.52 9.30 7.25
N LYS A 28 -7.36 8.98 7.84
CA LYS A 28 -6.25 9.94 7.84
C LYS A 28 -6.24 10.44 6.41
N LYS A 29 -6.56 11.73 6.23
CA LYS A 29 -6.44 12.42 4.96
C LYS A 29 -5.16 11.86 4.37
N ALA A 30 -5.28 11.02 3.33
CA ALA A 30 -4.14 10.61 2.56
C ALA A 30 -3.68 11.95 2.01
N LYS A 31 -2.77 12.58 2.76
CA LYS A 31 -2.02 13.75 2.38
C LYS A 31 -1.50 13.26 1.06
N ARG A 32 -2.12 13.72 -0.04
CA ARG A 32 -1.73 13.33 -1.40
C ARG A 32 -0.22 13.34 -1.32
N PRO A 33 0.47 12.21 -1.52
CA PRO A 33 1.92 12.23 -1.43
C PRO A 33 2.30 13.17 -2.55
N THR A 34 2.56 14.42 -2.16
CA THR A 34 3.29 15.36 -2.95
C THR A 34 4.61 14.61 -3.09
N VAL A 35 4.75 13.92 -4.22
CA VAL A 35 5.97 13.25 -4.66
C VAL A 35 7.02 14.36 -4.65
N ASN A 36 7.64 14.59 -3.50
CA ASN A 36 8.45 15.78 -3.26
C ASN A 36 9.92 15.43 -3.35
N THR A 37 10.27 14.13 -3.34
CA THR A 37 11.64 13.69 -3.29
C THR A 37 11.85 12.38 -4.06
N LYS A 38 13.04 12.22 -4.67
CA LYS A 38 13.48 10.95 -5.29
C LYS A 38 13.26 9.76 -4.34
N GLN A 39 13.49 9.98 -3.05
CA GLN A 39 13.33 8.96 -2.01
C GLN A 39 11.88 8.46 -1.90
N ASP A 40 10.88 9.34 -1.99
CA ASP A 40 9.46 8.94 -1.90
C ASP A 40 9.07 7.98 -3.03
N ILE A 41 9.67 8.16 -4.21
CA ILE A 41 9.46 7.29 -5.37
C ILE A 41 10.07 5.91 -5.10
N VAL A 42 11.30 5.87 -4.58
CA VAL A 42 11.99 4.61 -4.22
C VAL A 42 11.23 3.87 -3.12
N ASP A 43 10.80 4.56 -2.07
CA ASP A 43 10.05 3.99 -0.96
C ASP A 43 8.71 3.41 -1.41
N SER A 44 8.05 4.06 -2.38
CA SER A 44 6.82 3.54 -2.98
C SER A 44 7.05 2.22 -3.71
N TYR A 45 8.16 2.09 -4.45
CA TYR A 45 8.50 0.83 -5.13
C TYR A 45 8.91 -0.28 -4.17
N GLU A 46 9.67 0.07 -3.12
CA GLU A 46 10.05 -0.87 -2.06
C GLU A 46 8.81 -1.45 -1.39
N LYS A 47 7.85 -0.59 -1.03
CA LYS A 47 6.57 -1.04 -0.48
C LYS A 47 5.82 -1.97 -1.43
N LEU A 48 5.81 -1.67 -2.73
CA LEU A 48 5.12 -2.47 -3.74
C LEU A 48 5.73 -3.88 -3.85
N ILE A 49 7.07 -3.98 -3.81
CA ILE A 49 7.77 -5.28 -3.80
C ILE A 49 7.49 -6.05 -2.50
N LEU A 50 7.53 -5.38 -1.35
CA LEU A 50 7.21 -6.00 -0.06
C LEU A 50 5.75 -6.50 0.00
N ASP A 51 4.80 -5.74 -0.53
CA ASP A 51 3.40 -6.16 -0.64
C ASP A 51 3.26 -7.39 -1.54
N VAL A 52 3.99 -7.48 -2.65
CA VAL A 52 4.01 -8.69 -3.50
C VAL A 52 4.60 -9.87 -2.75
N ILE A 53 5.68 -9.66 -1.99
CA ILE A 53 6.28 -10.69 -1.15
C ILE A 53 5.25 -11.19 -0.15
N GLU A 54 4.64 -10.28 0.61
CA GLU A 54 3.64 -10.57 1.64
C GLU A 54 2.42 -11.34 1.12
N ASN A 55 1.87 -10.90 0.00
CA ASN A 55 0.68 -11.51 -0.58
C ASN A 55 0.93 -12.86 -1.27
N ASN A 56 2.19 -13.25 -1.49
CA ASN A 56 2.55 -14.51 -2.15
C ASN A 56 3.55 -15.34 -1.32
N LYS A 57 3.65 -15.10 0.00
CA LYS A 57 4.56 -15.85 0.91
C LYS A 57 4.35 -17.36 0.86
N GLU A 58 3.12 -17.80 0.60
CA GLU A 58 2.74 -19.21 0.60
C GLU A 58 3.06 -19.93 -0.72
N ASP A 59 3.21 -19.20 -1.82
CA ASP A 59 3.47 -19.74 -3.16
C ASP A 59 4.74 -19.13 -3.74
N LYS A 60 5.85 -19.88 -3.65
CA LYS A 60 7.17 -19.44 -4.10
C LYS A 60 7.26 -19.23 -5.61
N GLU A 61 6.50 -19.98 -6.39
CA GLU A 61 6.55 -19.89 -7.86
C GLU A 61 5.79 -18.64 -8.31
N ALA A 62 4.57 -18.44 -7.78
CA ALA A 62 3.78 -17.24 -8.01
C ALA A 62 4.48 -15.98 -7.48
N LEU A 63 5.19 -16.09 -6.35
CA LEU A 63 6.01 -15.01 -5.81
C LEU A 63 7.10 -14.58 -6.79
N LEU A 64 7.87 -15.53 -7.31
CA LEU A 64 9.00 -15.24 -8.20
C LEU A 64 8.51 -14.65 -9.52
N GLU A 65 7.42 -15.18 -10.07
CA GLU A 65 6.80 -14.65 -11.30
C GLU A 65 6.31 -13.21 -11.10
N LYS A 66 5.48 -12.97 -10.09
CA LYS A 66 4.90 -11.64 -9.83
C LYS A 66 5.96 -10.61 -9.46
N LYS A 67 6.94 -10.99 -8.62
CA LYS A 67 8.07 -10.11 -8.26
C LYS A 67 8.85 -9.72 -9.52
N THR A 68 9.12 -10.67 -10.42
CA THR A 68 9.82 -10.41 -11.69
C THR A 68 9.02 -9.48 -12.60
N GLN A 69 7.71 -9.70 -12.72
CA GLN A 69 6.85 -8.83 -13.52
C GLN A 69 6.83 -7.39 -12.98
N VAL A 70 6.71 -7.22 -11.66
CA VAL A 70 6.71 -5.91 -11.02
C VAL A 70 8.06 -5.21 -11.18
N LEU A 71 9.18 -5.91 -11.00
CA LEU A 71 10.52 -5.34 -11.23
C LEU A 71 10.71 -4.84 -12.67
N LYS A 72 10.17 -5.54 -13.67
CA LYS A 72 10.21 -5.07 -15.07
C LYS A 72 9.44 -3.77 -15.28
N VAL A 73 8.27 -3.64 -14.64
CA VAL A 73 7.46 -2.43 -14.70
C VAL A 73 8.20 -1.27 -14.01
N ILE A 74 8.73 -1.50 -12.81
CA ILE A 74 9.49 -0.49 -12.05
C ILE A 74 10.73 -0.04 -12.82
N SER A 75 11.46 -0.98 -13.44
CA SER A 75 12.63 -0.66 -14.25
C SER A 75 12.27 0.26 -15.42
N LYS A 76 11.21 -0.06 -16.15
CA LYS A 76 10.73 0.79 -17.24
C LYS A 76 10.28 2.16 -16.72
N ASP A 77 9.60 2.21 -15.59
CA ASP A 77 9.09 3.46 -15.04
C ASP A 77 10.23 4.37 -14.58
N LEU A 78 11.23 3.82 -13.87
CA LEU A 78 12.43 4.53 -13.44
C LEU A 78 13.25 5.08 -14.61
N HIS A 79 13.46 4.30 -15.67
CA HIS A 79 14.20 4.76 -16.86
C HIS A 79 13.47 5.87 -17.63
N ASN A 80 12.15 5.98 -17.49
CA ASN A 80 11.37 7.05 -18.13
C ASN A 80 11.06 8.20 -17.17
N ASN A 81 11.56 8.14 -15.94
CA ASN A 81 11.29 9.12 -14.91
C ASN A 81 12.34 10.23 -14.93
N ILE A 82 11.90 11.49 -15.01
CA ILE A 82 12.77 12.67 -15.09
C ILE A 82 13.69 12.88 -13.89
N TYR A 83 13.44 12.19 -12.78
CA TYR A 83 14.21 12.31 -11.56
C TYR A 83 15.38 11.33 -11.47
N PHE A 84 15.49 10.35 -12.36
CA PHE A 84 16.53 9.33 -12.26
C PHE A 84 17.31 9.20 -13.55
N ASP A 85 18.63 9.20 -13.43
CA ASP A 85 19.51 8.84 -14.54
C ASP A 85 19.51 7.31 -14.74
N ASP A 86 19.96 6.85 -15.90
CA ASP A 86 19.98 5.42 -16.25
C ASP A 86 20.77 4.56 -15.23
N ASP A 87 21.84 5.12 -14.67
CA ASP A 87 22.65 4.42 -13.67
C ASP A 87 21.96 4.37 -12.30
N GLU A 88 21.26 5.45 -11.91
CA GLU A 88 20.42 5.48 -10.70
C GLU A 88 19.27 4.47 -10.81
N ALA A 89 18.60 4.44 -11.97
CA ALA A 89 17.51 3.50 -12.26
C ALA A 89 17.98 2.04 -12.14
N LYS A 90 19.12 1.69 -12.75
CA LYS A 90 19.71 0.34 -12.64
C LYS A 90 20.07 -0.01 -11.20
N TYR A 91 20.67 0.93 -10.47
CA TYR A 91 21.02 0.72 -9.07
C TYR A 91 19.79 0.44 -8.20
N ILE A 92 18.72 1.24 -8.35
CA ILE A 92 17.48 1.07 -7.61
C ILE A 92 16.84 -0.28 -7.93
N VAL A 93 16.73 -0.65 -9.21
CA VAL A 93 16.16 -1.95 -9.62
C VAL A 93 16.98 -3.11 -9.05
N SER A 94 18.31 -3.00 -9.05
CA SER A 94 19.19 -4.02 -8.44
C SER A 94 18.94 -4.15 -6.94
N LYS A 95 18.82 -3.03 -6.23
CA LYS A 95 18.49 -3.00 -4.80
C LYS A 95 17.14 -3.66 -4.51
N LEU A 96 16.10 -3.33 -5.30
CA LEU A 96 14.76 -3.90 -5.15
C LEU A 96 14.72 -5.41 -5.47
N ALA A 97 15.58 -5.89 -6.37
CA ALA A 97 15.66 -7.31 -6.69
C ALA A 97 16.22 -8.14 -5.51
N GLN A 98 17.07 -7.53 -4.67
CA GLN A 98 17.70 -8.19 -3.51
C GLN A 98 16.81 -8.27 -2.26
N LEU A 99 15.69 -7.54 -2.23
CA LEU A 99 14.66 -7.64 -1.18
C LEU A 99 13.92 -8.98 -1.23
#